data_AF-A0A6C0H886-F1
#
_entry.id   AF-A0A6C0H886-F1
#
_cell.length_a   1.000
_cell.length_b   1.000
_cell.length_c   1.000
_cell.angle_alpha   90.00
_cell.angle_beta   90.00
_cell.angle_gamma   90.00
#
_symmetry.space_group_name_H-M   'P 1'
#
loop_
_entity.id
_entity.type
_entity.pdbx_description
1 polymer ?
#
loop_
_entity_poly.entity_id
_entity_poly.type
_entity_poly.pdbx_seq_one_letter_code
_entity_poly.pdbx_strand_id
1 'polypeptide(L)'
;MNNDIWYNNPKILFNNLNNFFPDKDLNYNEKLNSLVRFAIYYSFLIIIFNYNINYLFISLILILISYYLGNCYKYDEFINFMNIPTETLINTSNNTSMNTSNNTPINTSNNTPINTTNNTSMNNNMNNNMNNNINNTNIDNTCSKPTVDNPFMNYTVGDLIENPNKQSACKYDDVKNEIHNTFRKDMYADSSDLWGKFITDRNFYSMPNTGIVNNQIEFAKWCYDNNPFNCKSTGHNCLKERDPTYHRGRITTSIDDNIEI
;
A
#
# COMPACT_ATOMS: atom_id res chain seq x y z
N MET A 1 -2.69 -2.73 38.07
CA MET A 1 -3.20 -3.61 37.00
C MET A 1 -2.05 -4.49 36.54
N ASN A 2 -2.26 -5.80 36.46
CA ASN A 2 -1.19 -6.72 36.06
C ASN A 2 -1.30 -6.94 34.55
N ASN A 3 -0.27 -6.55 33.80
CA ASN A 3 -0.23 -6.61 32.34
C ASN A 3 0.27 -7.95 31.80
N ASP A 4 0.50 -8.93 32.68
CA ASP A 4 0.95 -10.26 32.29
C ASP A 4 -0.10 -11.01 31.47
N ILE A 5 0.36 -11.74 30.47
CA ILE A 5 -0.47 -12.62 29.65
C ILE A 5 -0.52 -14.04 30.23
N TRP A 6 -1.66 -14.71 30.08
CA TRP A 6 -1.96 -15.99 30.72
C TRP A 6 -0.99 -17.12 30.33
N TYR A 7 -0.51 -17.16 29.09
CA TYR A 7 0.39 -18.23 28.64
C TYR A 7 1.83 -18.04 29.15
N ASN A 8 2.19 -16.82 29.58
CA ASN A 8 3.47 -16.57 30.26
C ASN A 8 3.33 -16.82 31.77
N ASN A 9 2.18 -16.46 32.36
CA ASN A 9 1.90 -16.62 33.78
C ASN A 9 0.47 -17.13 33.99
N PRO A 10 0.24 -18.46 34.01
CA PRO A 10 -1.11 -19.04 34.12
C PRO A 10 -1.85 -18.67 35.41
N LYS A 11 -1.11 -18.31 36.48
CA LYS A 11 -1.70 -17.91 37.76
C LYS A 11 -2.58 -16.67 37.64
N ILE A 12 -2.35 -15.82 36.63
CA ILE A 12 -3.15 -14.61 36.39
C ILE A 12 -4.63 -14.92 36.20
N LEU A 13 -4.97 -16.10 35.68
CA LEU A 13 -6.35 -16.50 35.39
C LEU A 13 -7.21 -16.55 36.68
N PHE A 14 -6.60 -16.81 37.84
CA PHE A 14 -7.29 -16.95 39.12
C PHE A 14 -7.33 -15.67 39.96
N ASN A 15 -6.57 -14.63 39.61
CA ASN A 15 -6.47 -13.41 40.42
C ASN A 15 -7.69 -12.50 40.30
N ASN A 16 -8.36 -12.45 39.13
CA ASN A 16 -9.51 -11.58 38.88
C ASN A 16 -10.68 -12.38 38.26
N LEU A 17 -11.39 -13.15 39.07
CA LEU A 17 -12.46 -14.06 38.62
C LEU A 17 -13.68 -13.35 38.03
N ASN A 18 -13.95 -12.11 38.45
CA ASN A 18 -15.11 -11.33 37.98
C ASN A 18 -14.92 -10.78 36.56
N ASN A 19 -13.68 -10.62 36.10
CA ASN A 19 -13.36 -10.07 34.78
C ASN A 19 -13.17 -11.21 33.78
N PHE A 20 -14.28 -11.86 33.41
CA PHE A 20 -14.28 -12.96 32.44
C PHE A 20 -14.76 -12.55 31.05
N PHE A 21 -15.42 -11.39 30.91
CA PHE A 21 -15.87 -10.88 29.62
C PHE A 21 -14.93 -9.76 29.13
N PRO A 22 -14.53 -9.75 27.84
CA PRO A 22 -13.66 -8.71 27.30
C PRO A 22 -14.43 -7.38 27.17
N ASP A 23 -14.26 -6.49 28.14
CA ASP A 23 -14.80 -5.13 28.10
C ASP A 23 -13.88 -4.16 27.33
N LYS A 24 -14.43 -3.04 26.85
CA LYS A 24 -13.72 -2.00 26.10
C LYS A 24 -12.60 -1.38 26.91
N ASP A 25 -12.82 -1.22 28.22
CA ASP A 25 -11.91 -0.54 29.15
C ASP A 25 -10.69 -1.39 29.55
N LEU A 26 -10.65 -2.68 29.19
CA LEU A 26 -9.55 -3.58 29.52
C LEU A 26 -8.35 -3.42 28.58
N ASN A 27 -7.15 -3.58 29.12
CA ASN A 27 -5.92 -3.64 28.33
C ASN A 27 -5.94 -4.88 27.41
N TYR A 28 -5.18 -4.86 26.31
CA TYR A 28 -5.15 -5.95 25.34
C TYR A 28 -4.85 -7.32 25.97
N ASN A 29 -3.80 -7.40 26.80
CA ASN A 29 -3.44 -8.64 27.51
C ASN A 29 -4.56 -9.07 28.48
N GLU A 30 -5.23 -8.12 29.11
CA GLU A 30 -6.36 -8.39 30.01
C GLU A 30 -7.59 -8.90 29.25
N LYS A 31 -7.84 -8.42 28.03
CA LYS A 31 -8.90 -8.93 27.13
C LYS A 31 -8.64 -10.38 26.76
N LEU A 32 -7.40 -10.72 26.40
CA LEU A 32 -7.01 -12.11 26.11
C LEU A 32 -7.13 -13.03 27.32
N ASN A 33 -6.72 -12.55 28.50
CA ASN A 33 -6.88 -13.29 29.75
C ASN A 33 -8.37 -13.50 30.10
N SER A 34 -9.21 -12.50 29.86
CA SER A 34 -10.67 -12.58 30.07
C SER A 34 -11.29 -13.63 29.15
N LEU A 35 -10.89 -13.68 27.87
CA LEU A 35 -11.34 -14.69 26.91
C LEU A 35 -11.04 -16.14 27.38
N VAL A 36 -9.86 -16.38 27.96
CA VAL A 36 -9.50 -17.71 28.50
C VAL A 36 -10.29 -18.05 29.75
N ARG A 37 -10.58 -17.07 30.63
CA ARG A 37 -11.46 -17.29 31.78
C ARG A 37 -12.87 -17.68 31.35
N PHE A 38 -13.41 -17.01 30.33
CA PHE A 38 -14.70 -17.38 29.74
C PHE A 38 -14.69 -18.82 29.24
N ALA A 39 -13.63 -19.26 28.55
CA ALA A 39 -13.50 -20.64 28.10
C ALA A 39 -13.50 -21.64 29.27
N ILE A 40 -12.77 -21.36 30.35
CA ILE A 40 -12.75 -22.19 31.56
C ILE A 40 -14.14 -22.27 32.20
N TYR A 41 -14.86 -21.15 32.31
CA TYR A 41 -16.22 -21.14 32.86
C TYR A 41 -17.21 -21.90 31.99
N TYR A 42 -17.09 -21.76 30.67
CA TYR A 42 -17.89 -22.54 29.73
C TYR A 42 -17.64 -24.05 29.88
N SER A 43 -16.38 -24.47 30.02
CA SER A 43 -16.01 -25.88 30.27
C SER A 43 -16.67 -26.41 31.56
N PHE A 44 -16.58 -25.65 32.65
CA PHE A 44 -17.19 -26.02 33.93
C PHE A 44 -18.72 -26.10 33.85
N LEU A 45 -19.34 -25.19 33.10
CA LEU A 45 -20.79 -25.19 32.87
C LEU A 45 -21.24 -26.45 32.12
N ILE A 46 -20.55 -26.84 31.05
CA ILE A 46 -20.85 -28.06 30.29
C ILE A 46 -20.78 -29.32 31.18
N ILE A 47 -19.80 -29.38 32.07
CA ILE A 47 -19.64 -30.50 33.02
C ILE A 47 -20.80 -30.52 34.02
N ILE A 48 -21.18 -29.38 34.60
CA ILE A 48 -22.29 -29.30 35.58
C ILE A 48 -23.62 -29.74 34.95
N PHE A 49 -23.89 -29.31 33.73
CA PHE A 49 -25.16 -29.60 33.05
C PHE A 49 -25.18 -30.95 32.33
N ASN A 50 -24.11 -31.76 32.42
CA ASN A 50 -23.98 -33.06 31.77
C ASN A 50 -24.29 -33.03 30.25
N TYR A 51 -23.90 -31.95 29.56
CA TYR A 51 -24.00 -31.90 28.10
C TYR A 51 -22.98 -32.84 27.44
N ASN A 52 -23.18 -33.11 26.15
CA ASN A 52 -22.25 -33.94 25.39
C ASN A 52 -20.82 -33.40 25.49
N ILE A 53 -19.88 -34.29 25.83
CA ILE A 53 -18.44 -33.97 26.00
C ILE A 53 -17.85 -33.32 24.74
N ASN A 54 -18.44 -33.59 23.57
CA ASN A 54 -18.06 -32.95 22.29
C ASN A 54 -18.12 -31.41 22.36
N TYR A 55 -18.95 -30.82 23.22
CA TYR A 55 -19.00 -29.36 23.38
C TYR A 55 -17.78 -28.80 24.13
N LEU A 56 -16.99 -29.61 24.84
CA LEU A 56 -15.73 -29.17 25.45
C LEU A 56 -14.66 -28.78 24.42
N PHE A 57 -14.75 -29.30 23.18
CA PHE A 57 -13.85 -28.90 22.10
C PHE A 57 -13.94 -27.40 21.80
N ILE A 58 -15.10 -26.77 22.00
CA ILE A 58 -15.28 -25.32 21.82
C ILE A 58 -14.41 -24.54 22.81
N SER A 59 -14.30 -24.99 24.07
CA SER A 59 -13.41 -24.38 25.06
C SER A 59 -11.94 -24.47 24.66
N LEU A 60 -11.52 -25.61 24.09
CA LEU A 60 -10.14 -25.81 23.64
C LEU A 60 -9.82 -24.88 22.46
N ILE A 61 -10.74 -24.74 21.52
CA ILE A 61 -10.62 -23.83 20.37
C ILE A 61 -10.51 -22.37 20.85
N LEU A 62 -11.30 -21.94 21.84
CA LEU A 62 -11.22 -20.56 22.36
C LEU A 62 -9.86 -20.24 23.00
N ILE A 63 -9.25 -21.20 23.71
CA ILE A 63 -7.90 -21.05 24.28
C ILE A 63 -6.85 -20.96 23.17
N LEU A 64 -6.98 -21.80 22.14
CA LEU A 64 -6.09 -21.79 20.97
C LEU A 64 -6.18 -20.45 20.22
N ILE A 65 -7.39 -19.95 20.00
CA ILE A 65 -7.63 -18.64 19.38
C ILE A 65 -7.01 -17.53 20.21
N SER A 66 -7.17 -17.54 21.55
CA SER A 66 -6.54 -16.56 22.44
C SER A 66 -5.01 -16.57 22.31
N TYR A 67 -4.40 -17.76 22.23
CA TYR A 67 -2.95 -17.90 22.04
C TYR A 67 -2.49 -17.32 20.69
N TYR A 68 -3.18 -17.63 19.59
CA TYR A 68 -2.83 -17.10 18.28
C TYR A 68 -3.02 -15.59 18.18
N LEU A 69 -4.09 -15.03 18.76
CA LEU A 69 -4.31 -13.59 18.82
C LEU A 69 -3.21 -12.86 19.60
N GLY A 70 -2.76 -13.42 20.73
CA GLY A 70 -1.64 -12.87 21.50
C GLY A 70 -0.35 -12.79 20.69
N ASN A 71 -0.03 -13.85 19.95
CA ASN A 71 1.17 -13.89 19.10
C ASN A 71 1.05 -12.99 17.87
N CYS A 72 -0.15 -12.88 17.29
CA CYS A 72 -0.42 -12.02 16.14
C CYS A 72 -0.23 -10.54 16.50
N TYR A 73 -0.79 -10.11 17.63
CA TYR A 73 -0.66 -8.71 18.08
C TYR A 73 0.78 -8.33 18.40
N LYS A 74 1.54 -9.23 19.03
CA LYS A 74 2.96 -9.01 19.32
C LYS A 74 3.78 -8.88 18.03
N TYR A 75 3.37 -9.54 16.95
CA TYR A 75 3.98 -9.40 15.63
C TYR A 75 3.66 -8.03 15.02
N ASP A 76 2.42 -7.55 15.09
CA ASP A 76 2.04 -6.22 14.60
C ASP A 76 2.75 -5.08 15.35
N GLU A 77 2.88 -5.18 16.68
CA GLU A 77 3.66 -4.23 17.49
C GLU A 77 5.14 -4.20 17.06
N PHE A 78 5.72 -5.37 16.78
CA PHE A 78 7.09 -5.51 16.28
C PHE A 78 7.28 -4.95 14.86
N ILE A 79 6.33 -5.18 13.95
CA ILE A 79 6.37 -4.63 12.58
C ILE A 79 6.19 -3.10 12.60
N ASN A 80 5.31 -2.58 13.46
CA ASN A 80 5.16 -1.13 13.64
C ASN A 80 6.44 -0.48 14.21
N PHE A 81 7.16 -1.18 15.08
CA PHE A 81 8.47 -0.73 15.57
C PHE A 81 9.56 -0.77 14.48
N MET A 82 9.53 -1.78 13.59
CA MET A 82 10.46 -1.90 12.46
C MET A 82 10.21 -0.88 11.33
N ASN A 83 9.01 -0.30 11.24
CA ASN A 83 8.64 0.68 10.23
C ASN A 83 8.91 2.15 10.65
N ILE A 84 9.58 2.39 11.78
CA ILE A 84 9.99 3.75 12.17
C ILE A 84 11.23 4.14 11.33
N PRO A 85 11.18 5.21 10.53
CA PRO A 85 12.35 5.74 9.85
C PRO A 85 13.39 6.13 10.91
N THR A 86 14.64 5.75 10.70
CA THR A 86 15.81 6.06 11.53
C THR A 86 16.18 7.55 11.52
N GLU A 87 15.24 8.44 11.86
CA GLU A 87 15.48 9.88 11.96
C GLU A 87 15.11 10.48 13.34
N THR A 88 14.50 9.71 14.24
CA THR A 88 14.01 10.28 15.52
C THR A 88 14.96 10.17 16.71
N LEU A 89 16.20 9.69 16.55
CA LEU A 89 17.16 9.53 17.67
C LEU A 89 18.25 10.61 17.80
N ILE A 90 18.15 11.79 17.15
CA ILE A 90 19.18 12.85 17.32
C ILE A 90 18.68 14.15 17.99
N ASN A 91 17.39 14.46 18.02
CA ASN A 91 16.94 15.76 18.59
C ASN A 91 16.59 15.69 20.08
N THR A 92 17.43 15.05 20.89
CA THR A 92 17.46 15.29 22.34
C THR A 92 18.89 15.55 22.81
N SER A 93 19.48 16.64 22.34
CA SER A 93 20.50 17.32 23.14
C SER A 93 20.43 18.82 22.91
N ASN A 94 20.32 19.52 24.03
CA ASN A 94 20.75 20.91 24.24
C ASN A 94 19.91 21.98 23.55
N ASN A 95 19.03 22.63 24.34
CA ASN A 95 19.07 24.09 24.50
C ASN A 95 18.26 24.49 25.74
N THR A 96 18.87 24.32 26.91
CA THR A 96 18.58 25.18 28.06
C THR A 96 19.23 26.54 27.81
N SER A 97 18.41 27.55 27.54
CA SER A 97 18.72 28.93 27.88
C SER A 97 17.44 29.58 28.38
N MET A 98 17.42 29.86 29.68
CA MET A 98 16.59 30.92 30.24
C MET A 98 16.77 32.18 29.40
N ASN A 99 15.67 32.84 29.04
CA ASN A 99 15.67 34.30 29.10
C ASN A 99 14.28 34.78 29.52
N THR A 100 14.35 35.51 30.63
CA THR A 100 13.29 36.09 31.42
C THR A 100 12.78 37.37 30.76
N SER A 101 11.51 37.69 31.04
CA SER A 101 10.95 39.05 31.17
C SER A 101 10.90 39.94 29.91
N ASN A 102 9.71 40.09 29.30
CA ASN A 102 8.74 41.14 29.66
C ASN A 102 7.70 41.35 28.54
N ASN A 103 6.42 41.21 28.91
CA ASN A 103 5.30 41.68 28.12
C ASN A 103 5.26 43.21 28.13
N THR A 104 4.97 43.83 26.98
CA THR A 104 3.91 44.86 26.87
C THR A 104 3.54 45.07 25.40
N PRO A 105 2.25 45.33 25.10
CA PRO A 105 1.72 45.41 23.74
C PRO A 105 1.80 46.84 23.21
N ILE A 106 1.69 47.06 21.89
CA ILE A 106 0.93 48.16 21.27
C ILE A 106 0.99 48.07 19.73
N ASN A 107 -0.21 48.21 19.15
CA ASN A 107 -0.53 48.47 17.74
C ASN A 107 0.37 49.52 17.08
N THR A 108 0.47 49.50 15.75
CA THR A 108 -0.15 50.51 14.86
C THR A 108 0.13 50.15 13.40
N SER A 109 -0.91 50.30 12.58
CA SER A 109 -0.93 50.23 11.12
C SER A 109 0.14 51.10 10.45
N ASN A 110 0.58 50.71 9.25
CA ASN A 110 0.39 51.51 8.03
C ASN A 110 0.94 50.78 6.79
N ASN A 111 0.08 50.68 5.78
CA ASN A 111 0.40 50.27 4.42
C ASN A 111 1.35 51.29 3.76
N THR A 112 2.39 50.84 3.06
CA THR A 112 2.63 51.03 1.62
C THR A 112 4.01 50.49 1.21
N PRO A 113 4.19 50.07 -0.06
CA PRO A 113 5.29 49.22 -0.49
C PRO A 113 6.50 50.06 -0.93
N ILE A 114 7.70 49.68 -0.46
CA ILE A 114 8.96 50.25 -0.94
C ILE A 114 9.79 49.13 -1.55
N ASN A 115 9.83 49.14 -2.89
CA ASN A 115 10.89 48.53 -3.68
C ASN A 115 12.22 49.19 -3.30
N THR A 116 13.21 48.40 -2.89
CA THR A 116 14.61 48.80 -3.02
C THR A 116 15.45 47.56 -3.29
N THR A 117 15.79 47.39 -4.56
CA THR A 117 16.95 46.63 -5.02
C THR A 117 18.22 47.19 -4.39
N ASN A 118 18.97 46.35 -3.67
CA ASN A 118 20.40 46.55 -3.45
C ASN A 118 21.11 45.20 -3.58
N ASN A 119 21.87 45.10 -4.67
CA ASN A 119 22.87 44.05 -4.92
C ASN A 119 24.05 44.16 -3.94
N THR A 120 24.89 43.12 -3.97
CA THR A 120 26.13 42.84 -3.21
C THR A 120 25.86 42.05 -1.92
N SER A 121 26.45 40.88 -1.67
CA SER A 121 27.75 40.34 -2.07
C SER A 121 27.68 38.81 -2.19
N MET A 122 28.40 38.28 -3.17
CA MET A 122 28.77 36.87 -3.28
C MET A 122 29.31 36.35 -1.95
N ASN A 123 28.83 35.18 -1.52
CA ASN A 123 29.59 34.29 -0.67
C ASN A 123 29.55 32.89 -1.29
N ASN A 124 30.59 32.60 -2.08
CA ASN A 124 30.85 31.27 -2.60
C ASN A 124 31.45 30.44 -1.46
N ASN A 125 30.70 29.46 -0.97
CA ASN A 125 31.29 28.29 -0.37
C ASN A 125 30.67 27.05 -1.01
N MET A 126 31.28 26.64 -2.13
CA MET A 126 31.15 25.29 -2.66
C MET A 126 31.75 24.33 -1.65
N ASN A 127 30.90 23.55 -0.98
CA ASN A 127 31.35 22.35 -0.31
C ASN A 127 31.00 21.16 -1.21
N ASN A 128 31.97 20.78 -2.03
CA ASN A 128 31.93 19.55 -2.82
C ASN A 128 32.04 18.37 -1.86
N ASN A 129 30.94 17.65 -1.66
CA ASN A 129 31.03 16.29 -1.16
C ASN A 129 30.35 15.36 -2.18
N MET A 130 31.21 14.84 -3.06
CA MET A 130 30.88 13.90 -4.12
C MET A 130 30.77 12.50 -3.50
N ASN A 131 29.59 12.15 -2.99
CA ASN A 131 29.29 10.77 -2.65
C ASN A 131 28.72 10.06 -3.87
N ASN A 132 29.61 9.34 -4.56
CA ASN A 132 29.25 8.36 -5.57
C ASN A 132 28.55 7.17 -4.90
N ASN A 133 27.22 7.17 -4.95
CA ASN A 133 26.44 5.93 -4.89
C ASN A 133 25.67 5.80 -6.21
N ILE A 134 26.39 5.31 -7.22
CA ILE A 134 25.77 4.70 -8.39
C ILE A 134 25.63 3.22 -8.06
N ASN A 135 24.39 2.78 -7.80
CA ASN A 135 23.93 1.43 -8.06
C ASN A 135 22.39 1.39 -8.19
N ASN A 136 21.95 1.41 -9.46
CA ASN A 136 20.74 0.79 -10.02
C ASN A 136 19.34 1.18 -9.50
N THR A 137 18.71 2.16 -10.17
CA THR A 137 17.53 1.99 -11.05
C THR A 137 16.96 3.37 -11.44
N ASN A 138 17.68 4.10 -12.30
CA ASN A 138 17.06 5.19 -13.06
C ASN A 138 16.53 4.59 -14.37
N ILE A 139 15.46 3.80 -14.26
CA ILE A 139 14.53 3.60 -15.36
C ILE A 139 13.48 4.69 -15.13
N ASP A 140 13.64 5.81 -15.81
CA ASP A 140 12.70 6.94 -15.94
C ASP A 140 11.60 7.01 -14.88
N ASN A 141 11.90 7.67 -13.75
CA ASN A 141 10.94 8.09 -12.71
C ASN A 141 10.00 9.21 -13.22
N THR A 142 9.39 9.00 -14.38
CA THR A 142 8.48 9.93 -15.05
C THR A 142 7.08 9.33 -15.12
N CYS A 143 6.55 8.94 -13.96
CA CYS A 143 5.16 8.54 -13.82
C CYS A 143 4.42 9.48 -12.87
N SER A 144 3.14 9.73 -13.15
CA SER A 144 2.28 10.55 -12.29
C SER A 144 1.92 9.74 -11.05
N LYS A 145 2.26 10.29 -9.87
CA LYS A 145 1.91 9.72 -8.56
C LYS A 145 0.52 10.17 -8.09
N PRO A 146 -0.11 9.44 -7.13
CA PRO A 146 -1.37 9.86 -6.52
C PRO A 146 -1.25 11.20 -5.82
N THR A 147 -2.23 12.08 -6.01
CA THR A 147 -2.36 13.36 -5.30
C THR A 147 -3.71 13.45 -4.60
N VAL A 148 -3.85 14.34 -3.62
CA VAL A 148 -5.12 14.53 -2.89
C VAL A 148 -6.27 14.86 -3.85
N ASP A 149 -6.00 15.69 -4.86
CA ASP A 149 -7.00 16.09 -5.86
C ASP A 149 -7.27 14.98 -6.89
N ASN A 150 -6.34 14.04 -7.08
CA ASN A 150 -6.47 12.94 -8.03
C ASN A 150 -5.83 11.64 -7.49
N PRO A 151 -6.51 10.93 -6.57
CA PRO A 151 -5.94 9.74 -5.92
C PRO A 151 -5.68 8.58 -6.89
N PHE A 152 -6.45 8.49 -7.98
CA PHE A 152 -6.35 7.40 -8.96
C PHE A 152 -5.51 7.75 -10.19
N MET A 153 -4.95 8.97 -10.23
CA MET A 153 -4.09 9.44 -11.32
C MET A 153 -4.76 9.39 -12.70
N ASN A 154 -6.10 9.41 -12.74
CA ASN A 154 -6.83 9.41 -14.01
C ASN A 154 -6.62 10.73 -14.73
N TYR A 155 -6.59 10.71 -16.07
CA TYR A 155 -6.51 11.94 -16.83
C TYR A 155 -7.86 12.65 -16.78
N THR A 156 -7.90 13.84 -16.19
CA THR A 156 -9.12 14.64 -16.01
C THR A 156 -9.14 15.85 -16.95
N VAL A 157 -10.28 16.52 -17.05
CA VAL A 157 -10.39 17.78 -17.81
C VAL A 157 -9.51 18.89 -17.20
N GLY A 158 -9.32 18.89 -15.88
CA GLY A 158 -8.41 19.83 -15.21
C GLY A 158 -6.97 19.65 -15.69
N ASP A 159 -6.51 18.39 -15.81
CA ASP A 159 -5.18 18.08 -16.33
C ASP A 159 -5.00 18.60 -17.75
N LEU A 160 -6.03 18.57 -18.61
CA LEU A 160 -5.96 19.09 -19.98
C LEU A 160 -5.67 20.59 -20.03
N ILE A 161 -6.09 21.35 -19.02
CA ILE A 161 -5.91 22.81 -18.96
C ILE A 161 -4.59 23.16 -18.26
N GLU A 162 -4.32 22.51 -17.13
CA GLU A 162 -3.19 22.85 -16.26
C GLU A 162 -1.89 22.19 -16.71
N ASN A 163 -1.96 20.92 -17.14
CA ASN A 163 -0.80 20.13 -17.52
C ASN A 163 -1.12 19.14 -18.66
N PRO A 164 -1.27 19.63 -19.92
CA PRO A 164 -1.59 18.78 -21.06
C PRO A 164 -0.60 17.62 -21.25
N ASN A 165 0.67 17.85 -20.91
CA ASN A 165 1.78 16.90 -21.06
C ASN A 165 1.99 16.03 -19.81
N LYS A 166 0.96 15.86 -18.97
CA LYS A 166 0.99 14.96 -17.81
C LYS A 166 1.40 13.54 -18.23
N GLN A 167 2.33 12.99 -17.47
CA GLN A 167 2.85 11.64 -17.66
C GLN A 167 1.80 10.59 -17.30
N SER A 168 1.97 9.37 -17.84
CA SER A 168 1.12 8.23 -17.48
C SER A 168 1.22 7.91 -15.98
N ALA A 169 0.17 7.31 -15.43
CA ALA A 169 0.12 6.91 -14.04
C ALA A 169 1.19 5.86 -13.73
N CYS A 170 1.67 5.87 -12.48
CA CYS A 170 2.55 4.82 -12.00
C CYS A 170 1.84 3.47 -11.95
N LYS A 171 2.62 2.39 -12.03
CA LYS A 171 2.10 1.03 -11.91
C LYS A 171 1.39 0.86 -10.57
N TYR A 172 0.17 0.31 -10.59
CA TYR A 172 -0.67 0.18 -9.40
C TYR A 172 0.02 -0.50 -8.21
N ASP A 173 0.76 -1.58 -8.46
CA ASP A 173 1.44 -2.34 -7.40
C ASP A 173 2.39 -1.49 -6.56
N ASP A 174 3.04 -0.50 -7.19
CA ASP A 174 4.06 0.32 -6.54
C ASP A 174 3.44 1.46 -5.72
N VAL A 175 2.25 1.94 -6.12
CA VAL A 175 1.57 3.09 -5.49
C VAL A 175 0.28 2.74 -4.75
N LYS A 176 -0.04 1.45 -4.60
CA LYS A 176 -1.29 0.95 -4.00
C LYS A 176 -1.62 1.60 -2.64
N ASN A 177 -0.63 1.67 -1.75
CA ASN A 177 -0.80 2.22 -0.41
C ASN A 177 -1.03 3.73 -0.45
N GLU A 178 -0.32 4.44 -1.34
CA GLU A 178 -0.49 5.88 -1.54
C GLU A 178 -1.88 6.21 -2.06
N ILE A 179 -2.40 5.44 -3.02
CA ILE A 179 -3.78 5.58 -3.53
C ILE A 179 -4.77 5.45 -2.36
N HIS A 180 -4.66 4.40 -1.55
CA HIS A 180 -5.61 4.16 -0.45
C HIS A 180 -5.55 5.26 0.62
N ASN A 181 -4.35 5.67 1.02
CA ASN A 181 -4.16 6.72 2.03
C ASN A 181 -4.68 8.07 1.55
N THR A 182 -4.44 8.38 0.28
CA THR A 182 -4.87 9.65 -0.31
C THR A 182 -6.37 9.68 -0.54
N PHE A 183 -6.95 8.59 -1.05
CA PHE A 183 -8.38 8.48 -1.28
C PHE A 183 -9.19 8.52 0.03
N ARG A 184 -8.70 7.87 1.08
CA ARG A 184 -9.39 7.81 2.39
C ARG A 184 -9.06 8.98 3.32
N LYS A 185 -8.19 9.90 2.92
CA LYS A 185 -7.72 11.01 3.78
C LYS A 185 -8.86 11.84 4.36
N ASP A 186 -9.87 12.14 3.55
CA ASP A 186 -11.02 12.96 3.92
C ASP A 186 -12.30 12.13 4.15
N MET A 187 -12.19 10.80 4.09
CA MET A 187 -13.32 9.88 4.27
C MET A 187 -13.29 9.26 5.66
N TYR A 188 -14.37 9.43 6.41
CA TYR A 188 -14.55 8.75 7.70
C TYR A 188 -15.12 7.35 7.48
N ALA A 189 -14.36 6.34 7.86
CA ALA A 189 -14.90 4.98 7.95
C ALA A 189 -15.82 4.89 9.18
N ASP A 190 -16.96 4.24 9.04
CA ASP A 190 -17.73 3.85 10.21
C ASP A 190 -16.90 2.85 11.04
N SER A 191 -16.90 3.03 12.35
CA SER A 191 -16.33 2.08 13.31
C SER A 191 -16.84 0.65 13.17
N SER A 192 -18.04 0.47 12.59
CA SER A 192 -18.60 -0.85 12.30
C SER A 192 -18.05 -1.50 11.01
N ASP A 193 -17.41 -0.71 10.12
CA ASP A 193 -16.85 -1.18 8.85
C ASP A 193 -15.41 -1.69 9.01
N LEU A 194 -15.27 -2.89 9.56
CA LEU A 194 -13.97 -3.57 9.73
C LEU A 194 -13.26 -3.87 8.40
N TRP A 195 -14.00 -3.94 7.29
CA TRP A 195 -13.50 -4.45 6.01
C TRP A 195 -13.43 -3.38 4.92
N GLY A 196 -13.83 -2.13 5.21
CA GLY A 196 -13.88 -1.04 4.23
C GLY A 196 -14.83 -1.35 3.06
N LYS A 197 -15.91 -2.09 3.31
CA LYS A 197 -16.83 -2.55 2.26
C LYS A 197 -18.00 -1.59 2.06
N PHE A 198 -18.30 -0.77 3.06
CA PHE A 198 -19.37 0.22 2.97
C PHE A 198 -18.91 1.51 2.30
N ILE A 199 -17.60 1.74 2.20
CA ILE A 199 -17.03 2.75 1.33
C ILE A 199 -17.05 2.20 -0.11
N THR A 200 -17.57 2.98 -1.05
CA THR A 200 -17.75 2.59 -2.46
C THR A 200 -16.43 2.51 -3.24
N ASP A 201 -15.36 1.99 -2.63
CA ASP A 201 -14.01 1.90 -3.19
C ASP A 201 -14.01 1.18 -4.54
N ARG A 202 -14.88 0.18 -4.71
CA ARG A 202 -15.00 -0.61 -5.95
C ARG A 202 -15.45 0.20 -7.16
N ASN A 203 -16.12 1.33 -6.94
CA ASN A 203 -16.57 2.21 -8.02
C ASN A 203 -15.46 3.12 -8.52
N PHE A 204 -14.34 3.20 -7.79
CA PHE A 204 -13.21 4.05 -8.13
C PHE A 204 -12.00 3.20 -8.52
N TYR A 205 -11.48 3.46 -9.72
CA TYR A 205 -10.36 2.72 -10.28
C TYR A 205 -9.60 3.59 -11.27
N SER A 206 -8.33 3.24 -11.50
CA SER A 206 -7.53 3.85 -12.55
C SER A 206 -7.93 3.28 -13.90
N MET A 207 -8.19 4.17 -14.86
CA MET A 207 -8.54 3.80 -16.23
C MET A 207 -7.31 3.22 -16.96
N PRO A 208 -7.48 2.31 -17.92
CA PRO A 208 -6.35 1.74 -18.66
C PRO A 208 -5.51 2.78 -19.42
N ASN A 209 -6.12 3.91 -19.81
CA ASN A 209 -5.42 5.04 -20.41
C ASN A 209 -5.47 6.24 -19.46
N THR A 210 -4.31 6.66 -18.97
CA THR A 210 -4.15 7.82 -18.08
C THR A 210 -3.37 8.97 -18.73
N GLY A 211 -3.09 8.89 -20.03
CA GLY A 211 -2.50 9.97 -20.81
C GLY A 211 -3.55 10.74 -21.61
N ILE A 212 -3.13 11.87 -22.20
CA ILE A 212 -3.98 12.71 -23.06
C ILE A 212 -4.55 11.96 -24.26
N VAL A 213 -3.71 11.13 -24.88
CA VAL A 213 -4.05 10.27 -26.02
C VAL A 213 -3.71 8.83 -25.68
N ASN A 214 -4.44 7.91 -26.29
CA ASN A 214 -4.17 6.49 -26.13
C ASN A 214 -2.86 6.08 -26.84
N ASN A 215 -2.09 5.17 -26.24
CA ASN A 215 -0.85 4.66 -26.84
C ASN A 215 -1.13 3.60 -27.93
N GLN A 216 -1.52 4.08 -29.11
CA GLN A 216 -1.87 3.21 -30.25
C GLN A 216 -0.67 2.41 -30.77
N ILE A 217 0.53 3.00 -30.71
CA ILE A 217 1.75 2.38 -31.24
C ILE A 217 2.15 1.19 -30.38
N GLU A 218 2.18 1.36 -29.06
CA GLU A 218 2.51 0.28 -28.14
C GLU A 218 1.45 -0.82 -28.16
N PHE A 219 0.17 -0.45 -28.25
CA PHE A 219 -0.90 -1.43 -28.41
C PHE A 219 -0.77 -2.22 -29.72
N ALA A 220 -0.49 -1.55 -30.84
CA ALA A 220 -0.28 -2.22 -32.13
C ALA A 220 0.94 -3.15 -32.10
N LYS A 221 2.02 -2.73 -31.42
CA LYS A 221 3.17 -3.61 -31.16
C LYS A 221 2.73 -4.81 -30.32
N TRP A 222 2.02 -4.60 -29.22
CA TRP A 222 1.53 -5.71 -28.41
C TRP A 222 0.66 -6.71 -29.21
N CYS A 223 -0.18 -6.24 -30.14
CA CYS A 223 -1.00 -7.12 -30.98
C CYS A 223 -0.24 -7.82 -32.12
N TYR A 224 0.68 -7.12 -32.78
CA TYR A 224 1.22 -7.53 -34.08
C TYR A 224 2.75 -7.61 -34.14
N ASP A 225 3.45 -7.23 -33.08
CA ASP A 225 4.91 -7.33 -33.01
C ASP A 225 5.28 -8.81 -32.94
N ASN A 226 5.31 -9.40 -34.13
CA ASN A 226 5.85 -10.71 -34.35
C ASN A 226 7.37 -10.59 -34.20
N ASN A 227 7.95 -11.56 -33.51
CA ASN A 227 9.39 -11.73 -33.32
C ASN A 227 10.19 -11.20 -34.54
N PRO A 228 11.25 -10.39 -34.36
CA PRO A 228 12.02 -9.79 -35.47
C PRO A 228 12.43 -10.80 -36.55
N PHE A 229 12.53 -12.08 -36.16
CA PHE A 229 12.69 -13.20 -37.06
C PHE A 229 11.34 -13.75 -37.54
N ASN A 230 10.79 -13.13 -38.58
CA ASN A 230 9.60 -13.63 -39.26
C ASN A 230 9.97 -14.44 -40.52
N CYS A 231 9.11 -15.41 -40.86
CA CYS A 231 9.35 -16.30 -42.00
C CYS A 231 9.48 -15.54 -43.33
N LYS A 232 8.76 -14.43 -43.50
CA LYS A 232 8.74 -13.66 -44.75
C LYS A 232 10.04 -12.86 -44.98
N SER A 233 10.67 -12.33 -43.94
CA SER A 233 11.84 -11.47 -44.04
C SER A 233 13.16 -12.21 -43.79
N THR A 234 13.23 -13.05 -42.76
CA THR A 234 14.48 -13.71 -42.34
C THR A 234 14.52 -15.21 -42.62
N GLY A 235 13.40 -15.81 -43.06
CA GLY A 235 13.32 -17.25 -43.32
C GLY A 235 13.33 -18.14 -42.06
N HIS A 236 13.26 -17.53 -40.87
CA HIS A 236 13.17 -18.23 -39.59
C HIS A 236 11.71 -18.34 -39.10
N ASN A 237 11.42 -19.33 -38.24
CA ASN A 237 10.07 -19.61 -37.72
C ASN A 237 9.00 -19.85 -38.80
N CYS A 238 9.40 -20.41 -39.95
CA CYS A 238 8.47 -20.87 -40.96
C CYS A 238 7.73 -22.12 -40.50
N LEU A 239 6.45 -22.22 -40.87
CA LEU A 239 5.68 -23.45 -40.73
C LEU A 239 6.37 -24.54 -41.55
N LYS A 240 6.67 -25.68 -40.93
CA LYS A 240 7.26 -26.85 -41.62
C LYS A 240 6.27 -27.49 -42.58
N GLU A 241 5.00 -27.47 -42.22
CA GLU A 241 3.89 -28.01 -43.00
C GLU A 241 3.02 -26.86 -43.48
N ARG A 242 2.60 -26.93 -44.75
CA ARG A 242 1.59 -26.00 -45.27
C ARG A 242 0.23 -26.45 -44.77
N ASP A 243 -0.44 -25.60 -44.00
CA ASP A 243 -1.83 -25.83 -43.65
C ASP A 243 -2.72 -25.48 -44.86
N PRO A 244 -3.44 -26.47 -45.44
CA PRO A 244 -4.30 -26.24 -46.60
C PRO A 244 -5.48 -25.32 -46.31
N THR A 245 -5.84 -25.08 -45.04
CA THR A 245 -7.00 -24.25 -44.66
C THR A 245 -6.73 -22.74 -44.72
N TYR A 246 -5.48 -22.30 -44.57
CA TYR A 246 -5.12 -20.88 -44.59
C TYR A 246 -4.83 -20.33 -45.98
N HIS A 247 -4.78 -21.18 -47.01
CA HIS A 247 -4.66 -20.74 -48.39
C HIS A 247 -6.03 -20.45 -49.02
N ARG A 248 -6.49 -19.19 -48.91
CA ARG A 248 -7.41 -18.58 -49.90
C ARG A 248 -6.65 -18.08 -51.14
N GLY A 249 -5.63 -18.81 -51.56
CA GLY A 249 -4.94 -18.60 -52.83
C GLY A 249 -5.53 -19.56 -53.84
N ARG A 250 -6.08 -19.02 -54.93
CA ARG A 250 -6.68 -19.76 -56.05
C ARG A 250 -5.77 -20.95 -56.40
N ILE A 251 -6.30 -22.18 -56.29
CA ILE A 251 -5.63 -23.36 -56.83
C ILE A 251 -5.51 -23.13 -58.33
N THR A 252 -4.37 -22.62 -58.78
CA THR A 252 -4.01 -22.75 -60.19
C THR A 252 -3.64 -24.20 -60.33
N THR A 253 -4.52 -24.99 -60.93
CA THR A 253 -4.20 -26.32 -61.43
C THR A 253 -3.05 -26.14 -62.40
N SER A 254 -1.81 -26.37 -61.95
CA SER A 254 -0.68 -26.59 -62.84
C SER A 254 -0.95 -27.92 -63.51
N ILE A 255 -1.49 -27.84 -64.73
CA ILE A 255 -1.43 -28.90 -65.71
C ILE A 255 0.06 -29.21 -65.90
N ASP A 256 0.36 -30.50 -65.79
CA ASP A 256 1.52 -31.26 -66.28
C ASP A 256 2.82 -30.49 -66.48
N ASP A 257 3.86 -30.92 -65.77
CA ASP A 257 5.09 -31.33 -66.44
C ASP A 257 5.84 -32.34 -65.56
N ASN A 258 5.77 -33.60 -65.98
CA ASN A 258 6.77 -34.61 -65.67
C ASN A 258 8.12 -34.07 -66.13
N ILE A 259 9.13 -34.00 -65.26
CA ILE A 259 10.52 -34.26 -65.62
C ILE A 259 11.17 -34.96 -64.42
N GLU A 260 11.58 -36.19 -64.66
CA GLU A 260 12.50 -36.99 -63.86
C GLU A 260 13.91 -36.37 -63.84
N ILE A 261 14.66 -36.78 -62.81
CA ILE A 261 16.11 -36.64 -62.54
C ILE A 261 16.53 -35.36 -61.80
#